data_AF-A0A2H5XEU3-F1
#
_entry.id   AF-A0A2H5XEU3-F1
#
_cell.length_a   1.000
_cell.length_b   1.000
_cell.length_c   1.000
_cell.angle_alpha   90.00
_cell.angle_beta   90.00
_cell.angle_gamma   90.00
#
_symmetry.space_group_name_H-M   'P 1'
#
loop_
_entity.id
_entity.type
_entity.pdbx_description
1 polymer ?
#
loop_
_entity_poly.entity_id
_entity_poly.type
_entity_poly.pdbx_seq_one_letter_code
_entity_poly.pdbx_strand_id
1 'polypeptide(L)'
;MTRKVKRGTIGQLMPSVLKNLLEARGVKFVQQIGTDVLRQVVFDVMCGRNLRDATEMLTRKHIALVNAALVVLFMQGLKYRSDFVSRLADIVNDELQQKHSKTERWVLQWLLGLTDKAAQNILRDDLIALETYKEQYMRVCQEVVAECERNFGTLKGALEISSGEWAHINWEFLYYLLNAVGAGTLAIRGSENQYMANFLNGSF
;
A
#
# COMPACT_ATOMS: atom_id res chain seq x y z
N MET A 1 -0.43 -2.52 -38.76
CA MET A 1 -1.39 -2.29 -37.66
C MET A 1 -0.82 -2.88 -36.37
N THR A 2 -0.04 -2.10 -35.64
CA THR A 2 0.55 -2.49 -34.35
C THR A 2 -0.50 -2.31 -33.25
N ARG A 3 -0.98 -3.41 -32.67
CA ARG A 3 -1.81 -3.39 -31.46
C ARG A 3 -1.03 -2.66 -30.35
N LYS A 4 -1.43 -1.44 -30.02
CA LYS A 4 -1.05 -0.79 -28.76
C LYS A 4 -1.56 -1.70 -27.63
N VAL A 5 -0.65 -2.41 -26.97
CA VAL A 5 -0.92 -3.06 -25.69
C VAL A 5 -1.42 -1.94 -24.76
N LYS A 6 -2.70 -1.97 -24.38
CA LYS A 6 -3.22 -1.08 -23.33
C LYS A 6 -2.30 -1.29 -22.13
N ARG A 7 -1.54 -0.28 -21.71
CA ARG A 7 -0.82 -0.34 -20.42
C ARG A 7 -1.92 -0.34 -19.35
N GLY A 8 -2.19 -1.48 -18.71
CA GLY A 8 -3.05 -1.49 -17.53
C GLY A 8 -2.39 -0.61 -16.47
N THR A 9 -3.11 0.41 -16.01
CA THR A 9 -2.61 1.30 -14.96
C THR A 9 -2.75 0.61 -13.60
N ILE A 10 -1.88 0.90 -12.64
CA ILE A 10 -1.96 0.38 -11.26
C ILE A 10 -3.35 0.67 -10.67
N GLY A 11 -3.93 1.83 -10.98
CA GLY A 11 -5.29 2.19 -10.57
C GLY A 11 -6.38 1.21 -11.04
N GLN A 12 -6.20 0.53 -12.19
CA GLN A 12 -7.14 -0.51 -12.67
C GLN A 12 -6.97 -1.85 -11.96
N LEU A 13 -5.79 -2.11 -11.40
CA LEU A 13 -5.45 -3.31 -10.61
C LEU A 13 -5.76 -3.12 -9.12
N MET A 14 -6.12 -1.90 -8.70
CA MET A 14 -6.52 -1.64 -7.33
C MET A 14 -7.90 -2.23 -7.05
N PRO A 15 -8.04 -3.11 -6.03
CA PRO A 15 -9.34 -3.54 -5.57
C PRO A 15 -10.17 -2.33 -5.13
N SER A 16 -11.47 -2.31 -5.46
CA SER A 16 -12.38 -1.23 -5.03
C SER A 16 -12.38 -1.04 -3.51
N VAL A 17 -12.22 -2.14 -2.76
CA VAL A 17 -12.06 -2.14 -1.31
C VAL A 17 -10.85 -1.32 -0.87
N LEU A 18 -9.70 -1.42 -1.55
CA LEU A 18 -8.52 -0.63 -1.21
C LEU A 18 -8.80 0.87 -1.34
N LYS A 19 -9.38 1.29 -2.46
CA LYS A 19 -9.74 2.69 -2.69
C LYS A 19 -10.70 3.19 -1.62
N ASN A 20 -11.73 2.41 -1.30
CA ASN A 20 -12.71 2.73 -0.27
C ASN A 20 -12.08 2.87 1.12
N LEU A 21 -11.15 1.99 1.50
CA LEU A 21 -10.46 2.03 2.80
C LEU A 21 -9.60 3.30 2.93
N LEU A 22 -8.91 3.70 1.86
CA LEU A 22 -8.03 4.87 1.87
C LEU A 22 -8.77 6.22 1.76
N GLU A 23 -9.94 6.22 1.13
CA GLU A 23 -10.78 7.42 1.00
C GLU A 23 -11.74 7.62 2.18
N ALA A 24 -12.02 6.56 2.93
CA ALA A 24 -12.96 6.62 4.04
C ALA A 24 -12.45 7.55 5.15
N ARG A 25 -13.29 8.52 5.54
CA ARG A 25 -13.07 9.42 6.67
C ARG A 25 -14.25 9.38 7.63
N GLY A 26 -14.01 9.65 8.92
CA GLY A 26 -15.04 9.80 9.94
C GLY A 26 -16.00 8.61 10.03
N VAL A 27 -17.32 8.86 9.93
CA VAL A 27 -18.36 7.83 10.10
C VAL A 27 -18.28 6.70 9.05
N LYS A 28 -17.84 7.00 7.82
CA LYS A 28 -17.69 5.97 6.77
C LYS A 28 -16.54 5.01 7.06
N PHE A 29 -15.45 5.51 7.63
CA PHE A 29 -14.33 4.70 8.10
C PHE A 29 -14.78 3.73 9.20
N VAL A 30 -15.57 4.26 10.12
CA VAL A 30 -16.14 3.49 11.23
C VAL A 30 -17.10 2.40 10.75
N GLN A 31 -17.98 2.68 9.80
CA GLN A 31 -18.90 1.69 9.23
C GLN A 31 -18.16 0.55 8.51
N GLN A 32 -17.04 0.85 7.84
CA GLN A 32 -16.23 -0.17 7.15
C GLN A 32 -15.46 -1.08 8.10
N ILE A 33 -15.08 -0.59 9.29
CA ILE A 33 -14.27 -1.35 10.24
C ILE A 33 -15.13 -2.06 11.29
N GLY A 34 -16.35 -1.58 11.56
CA GLY A 34 -17.37 -2.28 12.36
C GLY A 34 -17.89 -1.47 13.54
N THR A 35 -19.21 -1.53 13.76
CA THR A 35 -19.94 -0.73 14.75
C THR A 35 -19.57 -1.06 16.20
N ASP A 36 -19.17 -2.29 16.50
CA ASP A 36 -18.84 -2.71 17.87
C ASP A 36 -17.51 -2.14 18.35
N VAL A 37 -16.54 -2.00 17.45
CA VAL A 37 -15.24 -1.38 17.76
C VAL A 37 -15.43 0.10 18.09
N LEU A 38 -16.33 0.79 17.40
CA LEU A 38 -16.67 2.19 17.70
C LEU A 38 -17.29 2.36 19.08
N ARG A 39 -18.28 1.52 19.42
CA ARG A 39 -18.94 1.60 20.72
C ARG A 39 -17.93 1.49 21.85
N GLN A 40 -16.96 0.58 21.70
CA GLN A 40 -15.88 0.43 22.66
C GLN A 40 -14.96 1.66 22.69
N VAL A 41 -14.58 2.22 21.53
CA VAL A 41 -13.76 3.45 21.46
C VAL A 41 -14.45 4.62 22.16
N VAL A 42 -15.73 4.85 21.86
CA VAL A 42 -16.51 5.95 22.47
C VAL A 42 -16.64 5.73 23.98
N PHE A 43 -16.94 4.51 24.41
CA PHE A 43 -16.99 4.16 25.83
C PHE A 43 -15.65 4.41 26.53
N ASP A 44 -14.55 3.94 25.95
CA ASP A 44 -13.21 4.09 26.52
C ASP A 44 -12.80 5.56 26.64
N VAL A 45 -13.11 6.38 25.64
CA VAL A 45 -12.89 7.84 25.67
C VAL A 45 -13.75 8.51 26.75
N MET A 46 -15.03 8.13 26.86
CA MET A 46 -15.94 8.65 27.90
C MET A 46 -15.49 8.23 29.31
N CYS A 47 -14.79 7.10 29.45
CA CYS A 47 -14.16 6.66 30.68
C CYS A 47 -12.78 7.29 30.94
N GLY A 48 -12.35 8.26 30.13
CA GLY A 48 -11.07 8.96 30.30
C GLY A 48 -9.84 8.13 29.94
N ARG A 49 -10.00 7.02 29.19
CA ARG A 49 -8.87 6.26 28.68
C ARG A 49 -8.17 7.03 27.56
N ASN A 50 -6.89 6.75 27.37
CA ASN A 50 -6.12 7.37 26.30
C ASN A 50 -6.75 7.00 24.94
N LEU A 51 -7.03 8.00 24.11
CA LEU A 51 -7.61 7.82 22.79
C LEU A 51 -6.78 6.85 21.93
N ARG A 52 -5.46 6.92 22.06
CA ARG A 52 -4.54 6.04 21.32
C ARG A 52 -4.78 4.58 21.64
N ASP A 53 -4.99 4.27 22.91
CA ASP A 53 -5.26 2.90 23.35
C ASP A 53 -6.66 2.46 22.89
N ALA A 54 -7.63 3.38 22.92
CA ALA A 54 -8.99 3.13 22.48
C ALA A 54 -9.06 2.82 20.97
N THR A 55 -8.24 3.47 20.13
CA THR A 55 -8.29 3.33 18.66
C THR A 55 -7.27 2.35 18.07
N GLU A 56 -6.27 1.88 18.81
CA GLU A 56 -5.19 1.03 18.27
C GLU A 56 -5.73 -0.25 17.59
N MET A 57 -6.79 -0.88 18.12
CA MET A 57 -7.39 -2.06 17.49
C MET A 57 -8.10 -1.74 16.17
N LEU A 58 -8.70 -0.54 16.09
CA LEU A 58 -9.31 -0.03 14.86
C LEU A 58 -8.24 0.19 13.78
N THR A 59 -7.14 0.86 14.15
CA THR A 59 -5.96 1.08 13.31
C THR A 59 -5.36 -0.24 12.83
N ARG A 60 -5.18 -1.21 13.72
CA ARG A 60 -4.65 -2.55 13.36
C ARG A 60 -5.54 -3.25 12.35
N LYS A 61 -6.85 -3.23 12.54
CA LYS A 61 -7.80 -3.83 11.61
C LYS A 61 -7.77 -3.13 10.25
N HIS A 62 -7.73 -1.81 10.22
CA HIS A 62 -7.62 -1.06 8.97
C HIS A 62 -6.34 -1.41 8.20
N ILE A 63 -5.18 -1.35 8.87
CA ILE A 63 -3.89 -1.72 8.28
C ILE A 63 -3.92 -3.16 7.74
N ALA A 64 -4.48 -4.10 8.49
CA ALA A 64 -4.59 -5.49 8.04
C ALA A 64 -5.42 -5.63 6.76
N LEU A 65 -6.55 -4.92 6.66
CA LEU A 65 -7.40 -4.93 5.47
C LEU A 65 -6.72 -4.27 4.26
N VAL A 66 -6.00 -3.16 4.47
CA VAL A 66 -5.20 -2.53 3.42
C VAL A 66 -4.09 -3.46 2.94
N ASN A 67 -3.37 -4.10 3.86
CA ASN A 67 -2.31 -5.05 3.53
C ASN A 67 -2.86 -6.24 2.72
N ALA A 68 -4.01 -6.79 3.11
CA ALA A 68 -4.68 -7.83 2.33
C ALA A 68 -5.04 -7.34 0.92
N ALA A 69 -5.52 -6.11 0.78
CA ALA A 69 -5.85 -5.55 -0.53
C ALA A 69 -4.60 -5.28 -1.38
N LEU A 70 -3.44 -4.97 -0.78
CA LEU A 70 -2.15 -4.91 -1.49
C LEU A 70 -1.72 -6.28 -2.02
N VAL A 71 -1.94 -7.37 -1.27
CA VAL A 71 -1.71 -8.74 -1.79
C VAL A 71 -2.56 -8.98 -3.04
N VAL A 72 -3.85 -8.61 -3.00
CA VAL A 72 -4.74 -8.76 -4.16
C VAL A 72 -4.25 -7.93 -5.35
N LEU A 73 -3.79 -6.70 -5.13
CA LEU A 73 -3.22 -5.85 -6.19
C LEU A 73 -2.03 -6.53 -6.88
N PHE A 74 -1.09 -7.06 -6.09
CA PHE A 74 0.07 -7.78 -6.62
C PHE A 74 -0.33 -9.03 -7.42
N MET A 75 -1.32 -9.79 -6.93
CA MET A 75 -1.84 -10.95 -7.64
C MET A 75 -2.55 -10.57 -8.95
N GLN A 76 -3.34 -9.50 -8.95
CA GLN A 76 -3.98 -8.99 -10.17
C GLN A 76 -2.94 -8.48 -11.18
N GLY A 77 -1.87 -7.85 -10.70
CA GLY A 77 -0.73 -7.43 -11.53
C GLY A 77 -0.05 -8.62 -12.21
N LEU A 78 0.28 -9.67 -11.46
CA LEU A 78 0.85 -10.90 -12.00
C LEU A 78 -0.06 -11.63 -13.00
N LYS A 79 -1.37 -11.60 -12.76
CA LYS A 79 -2.37 -12.14 -13.69
C LYS A 79 -2.40 -11.37 -15.00
N TYR A 80 -2.29 -10.04 -14.94
CA TYR A 80 -2.28 -9.19 -16.12
C TYR A 80 -0.96 -9.31 -16.90
N ARG A 81 0.15 -9.47 -16.17
CA ARG A 81 1.50 -9.49 -16.73
C ARG A 81 2.43 -10.35 -15.85
N SER A 82 3.05 -11.37 -16.44
CA SER A 82 3.96 -12.26 -15.70
C SER A 82 5.24 -11.57 -15.19
N ASP A 83 5.74 -10.55 -15.88
CA ASP A 83 6.87 -9.70 -15.46
C ASP A 83 6.43 -8.45 -14.66
N PHE A 84 5.23 -8.48 -14.06
CA PHE A 84 4.70 -7.32 -13.32
C PHE A 84 5.63 -6.85 -12.20
N VAL A 85 6.13 -7.78 -11.38
CA VAL A 85 6.98 -7.44 -10.22
C VAL A 85 8.32 -6.86 -10.67
N SER A 86 8.99 -7.49 -11.64
CA SER A 86 10.30 -7.02 -12.13
C SER A 86 10.22 -5.68 -12.86
N ARG A 87 9.06 -5.36 -13.44
CA ARG A 87 8.76 -4.06 -14.05
C ARG A 87 8.08 -3.08 -13.12
N LEU A 88 7.82 -3.44 -11.86
CA LEU A 88 6.95 -2.65 -10.98
C LEU A 88 7.47 -1.23 -10.80
N ALA A 89 8.76 -1.08 -10.51
CA ALA A 89 9.37 0.22 -10.30
C ALA A 89 9.30 1.11 -11.55
N ASP A 90 9.51 0.55 -12.74
CA ASP A 90 9.38 1.27 -14.02
C ASP A 90 7.92 1.69 -14.28
N ILE A 91 6.96 0.79 -14.05
CA ILE A 91 5.52 1.07 -14.22
C ILE A 91 5.10 2.20 -13.29
N VAL A 92 5.51 2.13 -12.02
CA VAL A 92 5.18 3.14 -11.02
C VAL A 92 5.84 4.48 -11.34
N ASN A 93 7.09 4.46 -11.82
CA ASN A 93 7.78 5.66 -12.28
C ASN A 93 7.00 6.34 -13.41
N ASP A 94 6.64 5.60 -14.47
CA ASP A 94 5.85 6.09 -15.60
C ASP A 94 4.49 6.67 -15.17
N GLU A 95 3.85 6.08 -14.15
CA GLU A 95 2.57 6.56 -13.62
C GLU A 95 2.72 7.79 -12.71
N LEU A 96 3.73 7.84 -11.85
CA LEU A 96 3.95 9.00 -10.95
C LEU A 96 4.23 10.32 -11.69
N GLN A 97 4.67 10.24 -12.96
CA GLN A 97 4.81 11.40 -13.84
C GLN A 97 3.48 11.93 -14.40
N GLN A 98 2.41 11.15 -14.28
CA GLN A 98 1.07 11.50 -14.74
C GLN A 98 0.20 12.03 -13.60
N LYS A 99 -0.95 12.62 -13.95
CA LYS A 99 -1.94 13.06 -12.96
C LYS A 99 -2.74 11.86 -12.46
N HIS A 100 -2.74 11.67 -11.15
CA HIS A 100 -3.50 10.65 -10.46
C HIS A 100 -4.29 11.25 -9.31
N SER A 101 -5.33 10.54 -8.84
CA SER A 101 -5.98 10.89 -7.59
C SER A 101 -4.99 10.79 -6.42
N LYS A 102 -5.27 11.48 -5.31
CA LYS A 102 -4.42 11.42 -4.11
C LYS A 102 -4.21 9.98 -3.63
N THR A 103 -5.27 9.18 -3.63
CA THR A 103 -5.26 7.77 -3.22
C THR A 103 -4.38 6.92 -4.11
N GLU A 104 -4.51 7.04 -5.44
CA GLU A 104 -3.66 6.33 -6.38
C GLU A 104 -2.20 6.75 -6.23
N ARG A 105 -1.91 8.05 -6.07
CA ARG A 105 -0.56 8.55 -5.85
C ARG A 105 0.07 7.97 -4.58
N TRP A 106 -0.70 7.83 -3.50
CA TRP A 106 -0.21 7.16 -2.29
C TRP A 106 0.15 5.70 -2.53
N VAL A 107 -0.71 4.93 -3.21
CA VAL A 107 -0.42 3.53 -3.52
C VAL A 107 0.82 3.42 -4.41
N LEU A 108 0.94 4.26 -5.44
CA LEU A 108 2.14 4.33 -6.29
C LEU A 108 3.40 4.60 -5.45
N GLN A 109 3.36 5.58 -4.54
CA GLN A 109 4.49 5.84 -3.64
C GLN A 109 4.82 4.63 -2.76
N TRP A 110 3.81 3.94 -2.23
CA TRP A 110 4.01 2.75 -1.39
C TRP A 110 4.68 1.63 -2.18
N LEU A 111 4.35 1.42 -3.45
CA LEU A 111 4.99 0.41 -4.30
C LEU A 111 6.49 0.66 -4.53
N LEU A 112 6.95 1.91 -4.32
CA LEU A 112 8.36 2.30 -4.28
C LEU A 112 8.93 2.37 -2.85
N GLY A 113 8.22 1.88 -1.84
CA GLY A 113 8.66 1.92 -0.44
C GLY A 113 8.60 3.33 0.20
N LEU A 114 7.91 4.29 -0.42
CA LEU A 114 7.84 5.67 0.05
C LEU A 114 6.53 5.96 0.77
N THR A 115 6.60 6.63 1.92
CA THR A 115 5.44 7.34 2.50
C THR A 115 5.27 8.70 1.82
N ASP A 116 4.11 9.37 1.98
CA ASP A 116 3.90 10.73 1.45
C ASP A 116 4.97 11.72 1.95
N LYS A 117 5.34 11.64 3.24
CA LYS A 117 6.41 12.46 3.83
C LYS A 117 7.78 12.13 3.24
N ALA A 118 8.09 10.85 3.06
CA ALA A 118 9.35 10.44 2.44
C ALA A 118 9.42 10.89 0.98
N ALA A 119 8.33 10.74 0.23
CA ALA A 119 8.19 11.20 -1.14
C ALA A 119 8.40 12.73 -1.24
N GLN A 120 7.78 13.52 -0.37
CA GLN A 120 7.99 14.98 -0.33
C GLN A 120 9.46 15.34 -0.08
N ASN A 121 10.12 14.66 0.87
CA ASN A 121 11.50 14.97 1.25
C ASN A 121 12.54 14.55 0.19
N ILE A 122 12.33 13.39 -0.41
CA ILE A 122 13.27 12.74 -1.34
C ILE A 122 13.01 13.21 -2.76
N LEU A 123 11.76 13.16 -3.22
CA LEU A 123 11.40 13.44 -4.61
C LEU A 123 11.23 14.93 -4.86
N ARG A 124 10.68 15.70 -3.90
CA ARG A 124 10.48 17.16 -4.01
C ARG A 124 9.80 17.61 -5.31
N ASP A 125 8.89 16.78 -5.83
CA ASP A 125 8.23 16.93 -7.13
C ASP A 125 9.20 17.08 -8.33
N ASP A 126 10.43 16.57 -8.21
CA ASP A 126 11.44 16.52 -9.26
C ASP A 126 11.46 15.15 -9.96
N LEU A 127 11.31 15.18 -11.29
CA LEU A 127 11.32 13.99 -12.14
C LEU A 127 12.70 13.30 -12.15
N ILE A 128 13.79 14.07 -12.06
CA ILE A 128 15.15 13.51 -12.04
C ILE A 128 15.40 12.80 -10.71
N ALA A 129 14.95 13.40 -9.60
CA ALA A 129 15.00 12.77 -8.28
C ALA A 129 14.19 11.47 -8.23
N LEU A 130 13.01 11.43 -8.88
CA LEU A 130 12.22 10.20 -8.98
C LEU A 130 12.94 9.10 -9.76
N GLU A 131 13.49 9.41 -10.93
CA GLU A 131 14.24 8.42 -11.73
C GLU A 131 15.46 7.90 -10.96
N THR A 132 16.21 8.81 -10.33
CA THR A 132 17.38 8.46 -9.51
C THR A 132 17.00 7.57 -8.33
N TYR A 133 15.91 7.90 -7.63
CA TYR A 133 15.41 7.09 -6.54
C TYR A 133 14.97 5.70 -7.02
N LYS A 134 14.25 5.63 -8.15
CA LYS A 134 13.81 4.36 -8.76
C LYS A 134 15.00 3.44 -9.05
N GLU A 135 16.06 3.97 -9.68
CA GLU A 135 17.28 3.19 -9.98
C GLU A 135 17.98 2.69 -8.71
N GLN A 136 18.09 3.54 -7.69
CA GLN A 136 18.67 3.14 -6.39
C GLN A 136 17.81 2.07 -5.69
N TYR A 137 16.48 2.26 -5.69
CA TYR A 137 15.53 1.32 -5.11
C TYR A 137 15.64 -0.05 -5.78
N MET A 138 15.64 -0.10 -7.12
CA MET A 138 15.78 -1.36 -7.87
C MET A 138 17.09 -2.08 -7.56
N ARG A 139 18.20 -1.34 -7.45
CA ARG A 139 19.50 -1.92 -7.07
C ARG A 139 19.45 -2.56 -5.69
N VAL A 140 18.93 -1.84 -4.70
CA VAL A 140 18.77 -2.36 -3.33
C VAL A 140 17.85 -3.58 -3.31
N CYS A 141 16.74 -3.58 -4.08
CA CYS A 141 15.87 -4.74 -4.21
C CYS A 141 16.62 -5.97 -4.73
N GLN A 142 17.44 -5.81 -5.78
CA GLN A 142 18.22 -6.91 -6.35
C GLN A 142 19.26 -7.44 -5.36
N GLU A 143 19.96 -6.55 -4.65
CA GLU A 143 20.94 -6.91 -3.64
C GLU A 143 20.30 -7.71 -2.49
N VAL A 144 19.16 -7.23 -1.97
CA VAL A 144 18.44 -7.90 -0.88
C VAL A 144 17.88 -9.25 -1.33
N VAL A 145 17.31 -9.36 -2.53
CA VAL A 145 16.82 -10.63 -3.06
C VAL A 145 17.97 -11.64 -3.18
N ALA A 146 19.12 -11.22 -3.71
CA ALA A 146 20.30 -12.09 -3.81
C ALA A 146 20.84 -12.49 -2.43
N GLU A 147 20.77 -11.61 -1.44
CA GLU A 147 21.15 -11.92 -0.06
C GLU A 147 20.16 -12.89 0.60
N CYS A 148 18.85 -12.73 0.38
CA CYS A 148 17.84 -13.67 0.85
C CYS A 148 18.06 -15.07 0.27
N GLU A 149 18.36 -15.18 -1.03
CA GLU A 149 18.69 -16.47 -1.66
C GLU A 149 19.94 -17.10 -1.05
N ARG A 150 20.96 -16.30 -0.76
CA ARG A 150 22.23 -16.79 -0.19
C ARG A 150 22.07 -17.27 1.25
N ASN A 151 21.29 -16.55 2.06
CA ASN A 151 21.18 -16.78 3.50
C ASN A 151 20.04 -17.75 3.86
N PHE A 152 18.96 -17.78 3.07
CA PHE A 152 17.73 -18.53 3.39
C PHE A 152 17.34 -19.53 2.28
N GLY A 153 18.11 -19.61 1.19
CA GLY A 153 17.84 -20.49 0.06
C GLY A 153 16.81 -19.92 -0.92
N THR A 154 16.53 -20.64 -2.00
CA THR A 154 15.59 -20.20 -3.02
C THR A 154 14.15 -20.31 -2.55
N LEU A 155 13.40 -19.21 -2.58
CA LEU A 155 11.96 -19.22 -2.34
C LEU A 155 11.20 -19.46 -3.64
N LYS A 156 10.32 -20.47 -3.64
CA LYS A 156 9.36 -20.75 -4.71
C LYS A 156 8.04 -21.16 -4.09
N GLY A 157 6.95 -20.62 -4.61
CA GLY A 157 5.60 -21.00 -4.20
C GLY A 157 4.55 -20.47 -5.15
N ALA A 158 3.30 -20.68 -4.80
CA ALA A 158 2.18 -20.07 -5.48
C ALA A 158 1.08 -19.68 -4.49
N LEU A 159 0.45 -18.52 -4.73
CA LEU A 159 -0.76 -18.10 -4.03
C LEU A 159 -1.98 -18.36 -4.91
N GLU A 160 -3.07 -18.75 -4.27
CA GLU A 160 -4.38 -18.86 -4.90
C GLU A 160 -5.41 -18.03 -4.14
N ILE A 161 -6.19 -17.21 -4.87
CA ILE A 161 -7.35 -16.50 -4.32
C ILE A 161 -8.57 -16.94 -5.11
N SER A 162 -9.48 -17.64 -4.44
CA SER A 162 -10.62 -18.35 -5.04
C SER A 162 -10.20 -19.36 -6.12
N SER A 163 -10.94 -20.46 -6.23
CA SER A 163 -10.57 -21.63 -7.04
C SER A 163 -10.21 -21.25 -8.48
N GLY A 164 -8.91 -21.23 -8.81
CA GLY A 164 -8.38 -21.16 -10.17
C GLY A 164 -7.23 -20.19 -10.44
N GLU A 165 -6.93 -19.21 -9.57
CA GLU A 165 -5.98 -18.13 -9.92
C GLU A 165 -4.65 -18.21 -9.19
N TRP A 166 -3.60 -18.63 -9.90
CA TRP A 166 -2.27 -18.87 -9.35
C TRP A 166 -1.31 -17.70 -9.62
N ALA A 167 -0.70 -17.17 -8.56
CA ALA A 167 0.40 -16.21 -8.65
C ALA A 167 1.70 -16.85 -8.14
N HIS A 168 2.74 -16.92 -8.99
CA HIS A 168 4.04 -17.44 -8.57
C HIS A 168 4.73 -16.48 -7.60
N ILE A 169 5.21 -17.04 -6.48
CA ILE A 169 5.89 -16.31 -5.42
C ILE A 169 7.37 -16.68 -5.44
N ASN A 170 8.20 -15.65 -5.32
CA ASN A 170 9.64 -15.75 -5.08
C ASN A 170 10.04 -14.63 -4.10
N TRP A 171 11.34 -14.53 -3.80
CA TRP A 171 11.85 -13.46 -2.92
C TRP A 171 11.56 -12.06 -3.46
N GLU A 172 11.66 -11.87 -4.77
CA GLU A 172 11.37 -10.59 -5.41
C GLU A 172 9.92 -10.14 -5.13
N PHE A 173 8.95 -11.01 -5.40
CA PHE A 173 7.54 -10.75 -5.11
C PHE A 173 7.33 -10.35 -3.64
N LEU A 174 7.86 -11.14 -2.70
CA LEU A 174 7.68 -10.85 -1.28
C LEU A 174 8.34 -9.54 -0.88
N TYR A 175 9.55 -9.26 -1.37
CA TYR A 175 10.28 -8.06 -0.98
C TYR A 175 9.56 -6.78 -1.43
N TYR A 176 9.12 -6.73 -2.69
CA TYR A 176 8.34 -5.59 -3.18
C TYR A 176 7.00 -5.44 -2.44
N LEU A 177 6.29 -6.54 -2.18
CA LEU A 177 5.05 -6.52 -1.41
C LEU A 177 5.28 -6.01 0.02
N LEU A 178 6.31 -6.51 0.71
CA LEU A 178 6.63 -6.14 2.09
C LEU A 178 7.09 -4.68 2.20
N ASN A 179 7.82 -4.15 1.21
CA ASN A 179 8.12 -2.72 1.13
C ASN A 179 6.85 -1.88 1.01
N ALA A 180 5.92 -2.28 0.14
CA ALA A 180 4.64 -1.60 -0.01
C ALA A 180 3.79 -1.65 1.26
N VAL A 181 3.73 -2.81 1.90
CA VAL A 181 3.05 -3.01 3.20
C VAL A 181 3.69 -2.13 4.28
N GLY A 182 5.02 -2.08 4.35
CA GLY A 182 5.77 -1.26 5.31
C GLY A 182 5.48 0.24 5.14
N ALA A 183 5.58 0.74 3.91
CA ALA A 183 5.28 2.13 3.57
C ALA A 183 3.81 2.48 3.86
N GLY A 184 2.87 1.64 3.44
CA GLY A 184 1.44 1.82 3.70
C GLY A 184 1.11 1.83 5.19
N THR A 185 1.70 0.92 5.96
CA THR A 185 1.53 0.84 7.42
C THR A 185 1.98 2.14 8.11
N LEU A 186 3.16 2.66 7.75
CA LEU A 186 3.69 3.91 8.30
C LEU A 186 2.82 5.11 7.91
N ALA A 187 2.37 5.17 6.65
CA ALA A 187 1.50 6.24 6.17
C ALA A 187 0.13 6.25 6.89
N ILE A 188 -0.49 5.08 7.07
CA ILE A 188 -1.78 4.96 7.75
C ILE A 188 -1.63 5.36 9.22
N ARG A 189 -0.65 4.80 9.94
CA ARG A 189 -0.41 5.17 11.36
C ARG A 189 -0.15 6.67 11.53
N GLY A 190 0.57 7.28 10.60
CA GLY A 190 0.80 8.73 10.61
C GLY A 190 -0.47 9.55 10.41
N SER A 191 -1.34 9.13 9.48
CA SER A 191 -2.56 9.86 9.13
C SER A 191 -3.71 9.67 10.12
N GLU A 192 -3.89 8.48 10.71
CA GLU A 192 -4.97 8.20 11.65
C GLU A 192 -4.84 8.94 12.98
N ASN A 193 -3.61 9.13 13.47
CA ASN A 193 -3.37 9.99 14.64
C ASN A 193 -3.92 11.41 14.41
N GLN A 194 -3.79 11.92 13.18
CA GLN A 194 -4.31 13.24 12.81
C GLN A 194 -5.83 13.25 12.66
N TYR A 195 -6.41 12.24 11.99
CA TYR A 195 -7.85 12.17 11.76
C TYR A 195 -8.65 12.00 13.06
N MET A 196 -8.17 11.18 14.00
CA MET A 196 -8.84 10.96 15.28
C MET A 196 -8.78 12.21 16.16
N ALA A 197 -7.65 12.93 16.15
CA ALA A 197 -7.55 14.23 16.81
C ALA A 197 -8.56 15.24 16.24
N ASN A 198 -8.71 15.30 14.91
CA ASN A 198 -9.65 16.21 14.25
C ASN A 198 -11.12 15.84 14.50
N PHE A 199 -11.46 14.55 14.49
CA PHE A 199 -12.83 14.05 14.74
C PHE A 199 -13.34 14.44 16.14
N LEU A 200 -12.49 14.30 17.17
CA LEU A 200 -12.87 14.68 18.54
C LEU A 200 -12.92 16.19 18.76
N ASN A 201 -12.10 16.95 18.03
CA ASN A 201 -12.09 18.41 18.08
C ASN A 201 -13.22 19.04 17.23
N GLY A 202 -14.11 18.25 16.64
CA GLY A 202 -15.21 18.73 15.80
C GLY A 202 -14.77 19.52 14.56
N SER A 203 -13.51 19.38 14.16
CA SER A 203 -12.89 20.14 13.06
C SER A 203 -12.88 19.27 11.82
N PHE A 204 -13.88 19.44 10.94
CA PHE A 204 -14.00 18.73 9.66
C PHE A 204 -13.56 19.60 8.49
#